data_AF-A0A355UI37-F1
#
_entry.id   AF-A0A355UI37-F1
#
_cell.length_a   1.000
_cell.length_b   1.000
_cell.length_c   1.000
_cell.angle_alpha   90.00
_cell.angle_beta   90.00
_cell.angle_gamma   90.00
#
_symmetry.space_group_name_H-M   'P 1'
#
loop_
_entity.id
_entity.type
_entity.pdbx_description
1 polymer ?
#
loop_
_entity_poly.entity_id
_entity_poly.type
_entity_poly.pdbx_seq_one_letter_code
_entity_poly.pdbx_strand_id
1 'polypeptide(L)'
;MFPQSHICILGIQTSNIKSVRNEVRGFVLSVEKFLAQHKLPFTTEFVDTENITTATLDYAKNINADLIVTMVEQEKTITNFLFLGPYSQQMINLSPFPVLIVPNVQLHGAAK
;
A
#
# COMPACT_ATOMS: atom_id res chain seq x y z
N MET A 1 -19.42 -20.79 4.12
CA MET A 1 -19.36 -19.73 3.09
C MET A 1 -18.26 -18.79 3.52
N PHE A 2 -17.14 -18.74 2.81
CA PHE A 2 -16.09 -17.75 3.11
C PHE A 2 -16.70 -16.36 2.89
N PRO A 3 -16.50 -15.38 3.79
CA PRO A 3 -16.93 -14.02 3.51
C PRO A 3 -16.30 -13.57 2.17
N GLN A 4 -17.06 -12.85 1.35
CA GLN A 4 -16.48 -12.20 0.18
C GLN A 4 -15.39 -11.25 0.68
N SER A 5 -14.14 -11.53 0.33
CA SER A 5 -13.00 -10.67 0.63
C SER A 5 -13.21 -9.32 -0.05
N HIS A 6 -13.13 -8.24 0.72
CA HIS A 6 -13.26 -6.87 0.25
C HIS A 6 -11.89 -6.18 0.29
N ILE A 7 -11.54 -5.46 -0.78
CA ILE A 7 -10.23 -4.80 -0.88
C ILE A 7 -10.41 -3.31 -0.57
N CYS A 8 -9.76 -2.81 0.49
CA CYS A 8 -9.69 -1.38 0.76
C CYS A 8 -8.37 -0.83 0.21
N ILE A 9 -8.46 0.09 -0.75
CA ILE A 9 -7.32 0.81 -1.33
C ILE A 9 -7.13 2.10 -0.54
N LEU A 10 -5.98 2.27 0.10
CA LEU A 10 -5.62 3.49 0.82
C LEU A 10 -4.59 4.30 0.03
N GLY A 11 -5.00 5.45 -0.50
CA GLY A 11 -4.13 6.42 -1.15
C GLY A 11 -3.52 7.40 -0.15
N ILE A 12 -2.25 7.23 0.19
CA ILE A 12 -1.57 8.05 1.20
C ILE A 12 -0.90 9.27 0.55
N GLN A 13 -1.16 10.46 1.09
CA GLN A 13 -0.70 11.74 0.59
C GLN A 13 0.20 12.39 1.65
N THR A 14 1.51 12.44 1.39
CA THR A 14 2.51 13.03 2.30
C THR A 14 3.01 14.40 1.83
N SER A 15 2.54 14.86 0.68
CA SER A 15 2.97 16.10 0.06
C SER A 15 1.79 16.94 -0.39
N ASN A 16 1.89 18.25 -0.21
CA ASN A 16 0.92 19.22 -0.74
C ASN A 16 1.16 19.58 -2.21
N ILE A 17 2.24 19.05 -2.82
CA ILE A 17 2.59 19.33 -4.21
C ILE A 17 1.60 18.61 -5.13
N LYS A 18 0.86 19.38 -5.93
CA LYS A 18 -0.22 18.87 -6.81
C LYS A 18 0.23 17.74 -7.74
N SER A 19 1.42 17.82 -8.34
CA SER A 19 1.94 16.78 -9.24
C SER A 19 2.13 15.46 -8.51
N VAL A 20 2.74 15.47 -7.31
CA VAL A 20 2.91 14.28 -6.46
C VAL A 20 1.56 13.69 -6.07
N ARG A 21 0.60 14.55 -5.67
CA ARG A 21 -0.74 14.07 -5.31
C ARG A 21 -1.47 13.43 -6.48
N ASN A 22 -1.29 13.96 -7.69
CA ASN A 22 -1.86 13.42 -8.91
C ASN A 22 -1.24 12.08 -9.30
N GLU A 23 0.06 11.89 -9.04
CA GLU A 23 0.75 10.62 -9.28
C GLU A 23 0.17 9.51 -8.39
N VAL A 24 0.02 9.75 -7.08
CA VAL A 24 -0.62 8.80 -6.15
C VAL A 24 -2.04 8.45 -6.61
N ARG A 25 -2.83 9.45 -7.03
CA ARG A 25 -4.18 9.21 -7.59
C ARG A 25 -4.12 8.37 -8.86
N GLY A 26 -3.13 8.58 -9.73
CA GLY A 26 -2.93 7.78 -10.94
C GLY A 26 -2.69 6.30 -10.64
N PHE A 27 -1.88 5.99 -9.62
CA PHE A 27 -1.68 4.61 -9.18
C PHE A 27 -2.95 3.99 -8.62
N VAL A 28 -3.65 4.70 -7.73
CA VAL A 28 -4.93 4.24 -7.17
C VAL A 28 -5.94 3.95 -8.29
N LEU A 29 -6.13 4.86 -9.24
CA LEU A 29 -7.01 4.67 -10.39
C LEU A 29 -6.64 3.44 -11.23
N SER A 30 -5.35 3.12 -11.33
CA SER A 30 -4.88 1.94 -12.07
C SER A 30 -5.26 0.65 -11.34
N VAL A 31 -5.15 0.63 -10.00
CA VAL A 31 -5.59 -0.50 -9.17
C VAL A 31 -7.11 -0.66 -9.22
N GLU A 32 -7.88 0.43 -9.09
CA GLU A 32 -9.34 0.40 -9.20
C GLU A 32 -9.81 -0.18 -10.52
N LYS A 33 -9.20 0.26 -11.65
CA LYS A 33 -9.50 -0.29 -12.97
C LYS A 33 -9.22 -1.79 -13.05
N PHE A 34 -8.08 -2.23 -12.52
CA PHE A 34 -7.71 -3.65 -12.51
C PHE A 34 -8.71 -4.48 -11.70
N LEU A 35 -9.07 -4.05 -10.49
CA LEU A 35 -10.04 -4.77 -9.67
C LEU A 35 -11.44 -4.77 -10.29
N ALA A 36 -11.88 -3.65 -10.85
CA ALA A 36 -13.15 -3.52 -11.55
C ALA A 36 -13.25 -4.47 -12.76
N GLN A 37 -12.19 -4.57 -13.56
CA GLN A 37 -12.11 -5.51 -14.70
C GLN A 37 -12.30 -6.96 -14.26
N HIS A 38 -11.81 -7.31 -13.07
CA HIS A 38 -11.93 -8.65 -12.50
C HIS A 38 -13.19 -8.83 -11.62
N LYS A 39 -14.06 -7.81 -11.56
CA LYS A 39 -15.30 -7.81 -10.77
C LYS A 39 -15.06 -8.09 -9.28
N LEU A 40 -13.91 -7.64 -8.76
CA LEU A 40 -13.59 -7.74 -7.34
C LEU A 40 -14.15 -6.51 -6.61
N PRO A 41 -14.86 -6.68 -5.49
CA PRO A 41 -15.37 -5.56 -4.71
C PRO A 41 -14.22 -4.82 -4.02
N PHE A 42 -14.25 -3.49 -4.11
CA PHE A 42 -13.27 -2.63 -3.46
C PHE A 42 -13.87 -1.30 -3.00
N THR A 43 -13.20 -0.66 -2.05
CA THR A 43 -13.40 0.74 -1.66
C THR A 43 -12.08 1.46 -1.74
N THR A 44 -12.14 2.79 -1.90
CA THR A 44 -10.95 3.63 -2.00
C THR A 44 -11.10 4.82 -1.08
N GLU A 45 -10.06 5.10 -0.30
CA GLU A 45 -9.97 6.28 0.54
C GLU A 45 -8.60 6.94 0.38
N PHE A 46 -8.56 8.26 0.61
CA PHE A 46 -7.32 9.03 0.60
C PHE A 46 -7.11 9.67 1.96
N VAL A 47 -5.88 9.64 2.45
CA VAL A 47 -5.49 10.25 3.71
C VAL A 47 -4.30 11.18 3.50
N ASP A 48 -4.39 12.40 4.01
CA ASP A 48 -3.27 13.32 4.13
C ASP A 48 -2.57 13.05 5.48
N THR A 49 -1.27 12.78 5.48
CA THR A 49 -0.51 12.43 6.69
C THR A 49 0.97 12.77 6.56
N GLU A 50 1.63 12.99 7.69
CA GLU A 50 3.09 13.06 7.76
C GLU A 50 3.72 11.69 8.09
N ASN A 51 2.95 10.76 8.67
CA ASN A 51 3.40 9.43 9.03
C ASN A 51 2.54 8.35 8.36
N ILE A 52 3.15 7.65 7.40
CA ILE A 52 2.52 6.61 6.59
C ILE A 52 2.07 5.44 7.46
N THR A 53 2.93 4.97 8.37
CA THR A 53 2.66 3.79 9.19
C THR A 53 1.47 4.02 10.11
N THR A 54 1.47 5.12 10.86
CA THR A 54 0.42 5.45 11.82
C THR A 54 -0.93 5.60 11.12
N ALA A 55 -0.98 6.38 10.02
CA ALA A 55 -2.22 6.56 9.26
C ALA A 55 -2.76 5.24 8.69
N THR A 56 -1.88 4.34 8.24
CA THR A 56 -2.28 3.02 7.74
C THR A 56 -2.86 2.14 8.85
N LEU A 57 -2.21 2.10 10.03
CA LEU A 57 -2.68 1.32 11.17
C LEU A 57 -4.01 1.85 11.73
N ASP A 58 -4.16 3.17 11.80
CA ASP A 58 -5.40 3.82 12.22
C ASP A 58 -6.53 3.51 11.24
N TYR A 59 -6.27 3.61 9.93
CA TYR A 59 -7.24 3.24 8.91
C TYR A 59 -7.66 1.77 9.03
N ALA A 60 -6.68 0.85 9.11
CA ALA A 60 -6.92 -0.59 9.27
C ALA A 60 -7.77 -0.88 10.51
N LYS A 61 -7.50 -0.21 11.63
CA LYS A 61 -8.30 -0.32 12.86
C LYS A 61 -9.73 0.20 12.66
N ASN A 62 -9.91 1.34 12.02
CA ASN A 62 -11.23 1.95 11.82
C ASN A 62 -12.16 1.07 10.97
N ILE A 63 -11.61 0.36 9.99
CA ILE A 63 -12.39 -0.54 9.13
C ILE A 63 -12.42 -1.99 9.63
N ASN A 64 -11.77 -2.30 10.76
CA ASN A 64 -11.55 -3.65 11.28
C ASN A 64 -10.92 -4.59 10.24
N ALA A 65 -9.83 -4.15 9.61
CA ALA A 65 -9.11 -4.94 8.61
C ALA A 65 -8.44 -6.18 9.23
N ASP A 66 -8.51 -7.31 8.51
CA ASP A 66 -7.86 -8.56 8.92
C ASP A 66 -6.42 -8.71 8.41
N LEU A 67 -6.03 -7.92 7.40
CA LEU A 67 -4.72 -7.99 6.73
C LEU A 67 -4.35 -6.63 6.13
N ILE A 68 -3.10 -6.21 6.35
CA ILE A 68 -2.48 -5.08 5.64
C ILE A 68 -1.56 -5.65 4.57
N VAL A 69 -1.68 -5.15 3.33
CA VAL A 69 -0.79 -5.50 2.23
C VAL A 69 -0.07 -4.23 1.77
N THR A 70 1.26 -4.25 1.76
CA THR A 70 2.07 -3.11 1.36
C THR A 70 3.34 -3.54 0.63
N MET A 71 3.93 -2.64 -0.14
CA MET A 71 5.24 -2.86 -0.76
C MET A 71 6.37 -2.40 0.18
N VAL A 72 7.59 -2.89 -0.08
CA VAL A 72 8.79 -2.34 0.55
C VAL A 72 9.07 -0.92 0.04
N GLU A 73 9.45 -0.03 0.95
CA GLU A 73 9.92 1.31 0.60
C GLU A 73 11.17 1.23 -0.28
N GLN A 74 11.17 1.99 -1.38
CA GLN A 74 12.32 2.13 -2.27
C GLN A 74 13.26 3.21 -1.72
N GLU A 75 14.28 2.82 -0.96
CA GLU A 75 15.49 3.64 -0.88
C GLU A 75 16.46 3.24 -1.99
N LYS A 76 17.32 4.16 -2.42
CA LYS A 76 18.23 4.01 -3.57
C LYS A 76 19.29 2.90 -3.41
N THR A 77 19.24 2.10 -2.36
CA THR A 77 20.29 1.15 -2.00
C THR A 77 19.80 -0.29 -2.06
N ILE A 78 20.60 -1.13 -2.73
CA ILE A 78 20.40 -2.56 -2.99
C ILE A 78 20.30 -3.38 -1.68
N THR A 79 20.62 -2.77 -0.52
CA THR A 79 20.58 -3.37 0.81
C THR A 79 19.17 -3.66 1.35
N ASN A 80 18.09 -3.11 0.77
CA ASN A 80 16.75 -3.23 1.35
C ASN A 80 16.13 -4.64 1.32
N PHE A 81 16.67 -5.58 0.52
CA PHE A 81 16.18 -6.97 0.56
C PHE A 81 16.61 -7.71 1.84
N LEU A 82 17.76 -7.35 2.41
CA LEU A 82 18.26 -7.92 3.66
C LEU A 82 17.92 -7.05 4.89
N PHE A 83 17.68 -5.75 4.68
CA PHE A 83 17.31 -4.79 5.72
C PHE A 83 16.03 -4.07 5.32
N LEU A 84 14.90 -4.47 5.89
CA LEU A 84 13.62 -3.77 5.71
C LEU A 84 13.80 -2.26 5.98
N GLY A 85 13.25 -1.40 5.12
CA GLY A 85 13.29 0.06 5.30
C GLY A 85 12.60 0.51 6.60
N PRO A 86 12.83 1.76 7.06
CA PRO A 86 12.38 2.23 8.37
C PRO A 86 10.85 2.15 8.55
N TYR A 87 10.05 2.48 7.54
CA TYR A 87 8.59 2.32 7.65
C TYR A 87 8.13 0.87 7.64
N SER A 88 8.78 -0.02 6.87
CA SER A 88 8.48 -1.45 6.89
C SER A 88 8.77 -2.08 8.26
N GLN A 89 9.90 -1.72 8.88
CA GLN A 89 10.21 -2.15 10.24
C GLN A 89 9.22 -1.58 11.25
N GLN A 90 8.90 -0.30 11.15
CA GLN A 90 7.91 0.34 12.01
C GLN A 90 6.53 -0.33 11.87
N MET A 91 6.12 -0.65 10.64
CA MET A 91 4.86 -1.35 10.36
C MET A 91 4.84 -2.74 11.00
N ILE A 92 5.89 -3.54 10.82
CA ILE A 92 5.97 -4.88 11.43
C ILE A 92 5.95 -4.81 12.96
N ASN A 93 6.70 -3.87 13.55
CA ASN A 93 6.85 -3.78 14.99
C ASN A 93 5.61 -3.21 15.69
N LEU A 94 4.88 -2.30 15.03
CA LEU A 94 3.73 -1.62 15.63
C LEU A 94 2.38 -2.21 15.21
N SER A 95 2.31 -2.96 14.11
CA SER A 95 1.03 -3.46 13.61
C SER A 95 0.44 -4.53 14.53
N PRO A 96 -0.78 -4.33 15.05
CA PRO A 96 -1.53 -5.40 15.69
C PRO A 96 -2.18 -6.35 14.67
N PHE A 97 -2.10 -6.03 13.37
CA PHE A 97 -2.66 -6.80 12.27
C PHE A 97 -1.57 -7.58 11.54
N PRO A 98 -1.88 -8.75 10.93
CA PRO A 98 -1.01 -9.38 9.95
C PRO A 98 -0.61 -8.39 8.85
N VAL A 99 0.68 -8.39 8.49
CA VAL A 99 1.24 -7.53 7.42
C VAL A 99 1.88 -8.42 6.37
N LEU A 100 1.38 -8.35 5.14
CA LEU A 100 2.01 -8.95 3.96
C LEU A 100 2.83 -7.87 3.24
N ILE A 101 4.14 -8.09 3.18
CA ILE A 101 5.05 -7.23 2.43
C ILE A 101 5.34 -7.87 1.07
N VAL A 102 4.98 -7.16 0.01
CA VAL A 102 5.27 -7.57 -1.36
C VAL A 102 6.62 -6.97 -1.77
N PRO A 103 7.66 -7.79 -2.03
CA PRO A 103 8.94 -7.28 -2.48
C PRO A 103 8.83 -6.74 -3.91
N ASN A 104 9.66 -5.73 -4.23
CA ASN A 104 9.81 -5.29 -5.60
C ASN A 104 10.47 -6.41 -6.42
N VAL A 105 9.79 -6.90 -7.45
CA VAL A 105 10.40 -7.79 -8.43
C VAL A 105 10.85 -6.92 -9.60
N GLN A 106 12.17 -6.80 -9.81
CA GLN A 106 12.66 -6.33 -11.10
C GLN A 106 12.25 -7.36 -12.14
N LEU A 107 11.28 -7.01 -12.98
CA LEU A 107 10.91 -7.81 -14.14
C LEU A 107 12.08 -7.78 -15.14
N HIS A 108 13.07 -8.65 -14.94
CA HIS A 108 14.05 -8.95 -15.98
C HIS A 108 13.31 -9.62 -17.13
N GLY A 109 12.95 -8.86 -18.17
CA GLY A 109 12.39 -9.41 -19.41
C GLY A 109 11.32 -8.59 -20.13
N ALA A 110 10.79 -7.50 -19.56
CA ALA A 110 9.87 -6.62 -20.29
C ALA A 110 10.61 -5.60 -21.17
N ALA A 111 11.49 -6.09 -22.04
CA ALA A 111 12.10 -5.33 -23.13
C ALA A 111 12.52 -6.26 -24.27
N LYS A 112 11.54 -6.70 -25.07
CA LYS A 112 11.51 -6.51 -26.52
C LYS A 112 10.14 -6.84 -27.07
#